data_AF-A0A0T6BA68-F1
#
_entry.id   AF-A0A0T6BA68-F1
#
_cell.length_a   1.000
_cell.length_b   1.000
_cell.length_c   1.000
_cell.angle_alpha   90.00
_cell.angle_beta   90.00
_cell.angle_gamma   90.00
#
_symmetry.space_group_name_H-M   'P 1'
#
loop_
_entity.id
_entity.type
_entity.pdbx_description
1 polymer ?
#
loop_
_entity_poly.entity_id
_entity_poly.type
_entity_poly.pdbx_seq_one_letter_code
_entity_poly.pdbx_strand_id
1 'polypeptide(L)'
;TNILCLNYRYDNEDVHCFELNTSGKSRGGHVYGSKSQTERRVWMQKLAESLTCRFGSSITSDFQRMGWTYLREGVSGQWCGAWLILANRTLHYIIDSLSVQKIDLRKARCIVLQAHREGDGSPKTMDKGPNMLVDCQSGSVYFRMWTSRETKVWCHIVRLAAHNNGLRLEQQQLTKNNIPVIVEKCINFIYVYG
;
A
#
# COMPACT_ATOMS: atom_id res chain seq x y z
N THR A 1 -6.12 11.69 -6.90
CA THR A 1 -5.12 11.22 -7.89
C THR A 1 -4.46 9.95 -7.40
N ASN A 2 -4.21 8.98 -8.28
CA ASN A 2 -3.45 7.75 -8.03
C ASN A 2 -2.32 7.61 -9.04
N ILE A 3 -1.17 7.11 -8.61
CA ILE A 3 0.01 6.80 -9.42
C ILE A 3 0.36 5.33 -9.19
N LEU A 4 0.49 4.54 -10.24
CA LEU A 4 0.82 3.12 -10.17
C LEU A 4 2.04 2.81 -11.06
N CYS A 5 3.06 2.21 -10.47
CA CYS A 5 4.24 1.70 -11.17
C CYS A 5 3.89 0.44 -11.95
N LEU A 6 4.27 0.40 -13.23
CA LEU A 6 3.99 -0.71 -14.15
C LEU A 6 5.26 -1.06 -14.93
N ASN A 7 5.39 -2.32 -15.35
CA ASN A 7 6.38 -2.74 -16.32
C ASN A 7 5.64 -3.43 -17.46
N TYR A 8 5.90 -2.99 -18.68
CA TYR A 8 5.37 -3.59 -19.91
C TYR A 8 6.52 -4.13 -20.74
N ARG A 9 6.23 -5.12 -21.58
CA ARG A 9 7.09 -5.51 -22.70
C ARG A 9 6.42 -5.10 -23.98
N TYR A 10 7.15 -4.38 -24.83
CA TYR A 10 6.69 -4.00 -26.16
C TYR A 10 7.80 -4.34 -27.14
N ASP A 11 7.50 -5.16 -28.15
CA ASP A 11 8.45 -5.57 -29.19
C ASP A 11 9.78 -6.13 -28.63
N ASN A 12 9.70 -7.02 -27.64
CA ASN A 12 10.84 -7.58 -26.90
C ASN A 12 11.73 -6.58 -26.12
N GLU A 13 11.40 -5.28 -26.11
CA GLU A 13 12.03 -4.30 -25.23
C GLU A 13 11.23 -4.12 -23.94
N ASP A 14 11.94 -4.01 -22.81
CA ASP A 14 11.33 -3.64 -21.54
C ASP A 14 10.98 -2.15 -21.56
N VAL A 15 9.70 -1.82 -21.39
CA VAL A 15 9.19 -0.45 -21.27
C VAL A 15 8.75 -0.21 -19.83
N HIS A 16 9.36 0.79 -19.21
CA HIS A 16 9.05 1.17 -17.83
C HIS A 16 7.93 2.19 -17.83
N CYS A 17 6.76 1.79 -17.32
CA CYS A 17 5.57 2.64 -17.35
C CYS A 17 5.06 3.04 -15.98
N PHE A 18 4.25 4.08 -15.94
CA PHE A 18 3.38 4.36 -14.81
C PHE A 18 1.98 4.75 -15.30
N GLU A 19 0.97 4.37 -14.54
CA GLU A 19 -0.41 4.79 -14.75
C GLU A 19 -0.72 5.96 -13.80
N LEU A 20 -1.27 7.05 -14.35
CA LEU A 20 -1.77 8.20 -13.62
C LEU A 20 -3.29 8.30 -13.77
N ASN A 21 -4.00 8.28 -12.65
CA ASN A 21 -5.45 8.46 -12.63
C ASN A 21 -5.83 9.69 -11.80
N THR A 22 -6.31 10.74 -12.47
CA THR A 22 -6.63 12.03 -11.85
C THR A 22 -8.11 12.23 -11.51
N SER A 23 -9.02 11.46 -12.12
CA SER A 23 -10.43 11.88 -12.18
C SER A 23 -11.42 11.05 -11.33
N GLY A 24 -10.99 10.02 -10.61
CA GLY A 24 -11.91 9.17 -9.83
C GLY A 24 -12.97 8.46 -10.70
N LYS A 25 -12.94 8.64 -12.03
CA LYS A 25 -13.85 8.05 -13.00
C LYS A 25 -13.56 6.56 -13.14
N SER A 26 -14.61 5.81 -13.47
CA SER A 26 -14.56 4.36 -13.69
C SER A 26 -13.68 3.94 -14.89
N ARG A 27 -13.42 4.85 -15.83
CA ARG A 27 -12.67 4.60 -17.06
C ARG A 27 -11.24 5.15 -17.00
N GLY A 28 -10.34 4.28 -16.54
CA GLY A 28 -8.91 4.18 -16.88
C GLY A 28 -7.99 5.34 -16.49
N GLY A 29 -6.81 5.04 -15.92
CA GLY A 29 -5.71 5.99 -15.87
C GLY A 29 -4.99 6.09 -17.23
N HIS A 30 -4.23 7.17 -17.41
CA HIS A 30 -3.34 7.33 -18.55
C HIS A 30 -2.02 6.62 -18.25
N VAL A 31 -1.53 5.82 -19.20
CA VAL A 31 -0.25 5.11 -19.07
C VAL A 31 0.82 5.89 -19.83
N TYR A 32 1.92 6.18 -19.14
CA TYR A 32 3.11 6.83 -19.68
C TYR A 32 4.26 5.83 -19.60
N GLY A 33 5.09 5.76 -20.64
CA GLY A 33 6.21 4.82 -20.73
C GLY A 33 7.52 5.52 -21.07
N SER A 34 8.62 5.01 -20.54
CA SER A 34 9.99 5.37 -20.92
C SER A 34 10.83 4.10 -21.08
N LYS A 35 11.86 4.16 -21.93
CA LYS A 35 12.89 3.13 -22.04
C LYS A 35 13.87 3.15 -20.85
N SER A 36 13.89 4.23 -20.06
CA SER A 36 14.76 4.39 -18.89
C SER A 36 13.97 4.20 -17.59
N GLN A 37 14.36 3.20 -16.79
CA GLN A 37 13.80 3.00 -15.46
C GLN A 37 14.01 4.23 -14.56
N THR A 38 15.18 4.86 -14.68
CA THR A 38 15.53 6.07 -13.93
C THR A 38 14.62 7.23 -14.29
N GLU A 39 14.37 7.44 -15.59
CA GLU A 39 13.46 8.50 -16.04
C GLU A 39 12.05 8.27 -15.51
N ARG A 40 11.53 7.04 -15.59
CA ARG A 40 10.23 6.69 -15.00
C ARG A 40 10.18 7.04 -13.52
N ARG A 41 11.20 6.67 -12.74
CA ARG A 41 11.28 6.96 -11.29
C ARG A 41 11.29 8.46 -11.01
N VAL A 42 12.07 9.24 -11.77
CA VAL A 42 12.12 10.70 -11.62
C VAL A 42 10.75 11.34 -11.88
N TRP A 43 10.05 10.92 -12.94
CA TRP A 43 8.69 11.42 -13.22
C TRP A 43 7.71 11.06 -12.11
N MET A 44 7.70 9.81 -11.66
CA MET A 44 6.84 9.36 -10.57
C MET A 44 7.12 10.13 -9.27
N GLN A 45 8.39 10.36 -8.94
CA GLN A 45 8.81 11.13 -7.78
C GLN A 45 8.30 12.58 -7.87
N LYS A 46 8.53 13.27 -8.99
CA LYS A 46 8.09 14.65 -9.17
C LYS A 46 6.58 14.80 -9.14
N LEU A 47 5.85 13.85 -9.72
CA LEU A 47 4.40 13.81 -9.62
C LEU A 47 3.94 13.59 -8.17
N ALA A 48 4.53 12.65 -7.45
CA ALA A 48 4.22 12.42 -6.03
C ALA A 48 4.46 13.67 -5.17
N GLU A 49 5.64 14.29 -5.33
CA GLU A 49 6.06 15.49 -4.58
C GLU A 49 5.21 16.72 -4.93
N SER A 50 4.64 16.79 -6.15
CA SER A 50 3.67 17.82 -6.53
C SER A 50 2.29 17.66 -5.88
N LEU A 51 1.90 16.43 -5.53
CA LEU A 51 0.62 16.13 -4.88
C LEU A 51 0.70 16.33 -3.35
N THR A 52 1.86 16.05 -2.76
CA THR A 52 2.14 16.30 -1.34
C THR A 52 3.64 16.40 -1.09
N CYS A 53 4.07 17.42 -0.35
CA CYS A 53 5.45 17.61 0.06
C CYS A 53 5.81 16.86 1.36
N ARG A 54 4.89 16.05 1.89
CA ARG A 54 5.00 15.52 3.25
C ARG A 54 5.77 14.20 3.36
N PHE A 55 5.92 13.47 2.25
CA PHE A 55 6.79 12.30 2.20
C PHE A 55 8.21 12.72 1.83
N GLY A 56 9.20 12.19 2.55
CA GLY A 56 10.60 12.40 2.21
C GLY A 56 10.99 11.67 0.91
N SER A 57 12.03 12.15 0.24
CA SER A 57 12.51 11.56 -1.03
C SER A 57 12.98 10.11 -0.91
N SER A 58 13.31 9.64 0.30
CA SER A 58 13.58 8.22 0.56
C SER A 58 12.37 7.31 0.32
N ILE A 59 11.14 7.85 0.37
CA ILE A 59 9.90 7.13 0.09
C ILE A 59 9.45 7.36 -1.36
N THR A 60 9.54 8.61 -1.87
CA THR A 60 9.00 8.98 -3.18
C THR A 60 9.91 8.62 -4.36
N SER A 61 11.18 8.31 -4.14
CA SER A 61 12.14 7.96 -5.20
C SER A 61 11.93 6.56 -5.80
N ASP A 62 11.35 5.63 -5.03
CA ASP A 62 11.06 4.27 -5.52
C ASP A 62 9.84 3.66 -4.80
N PHE A 63 8.65 3.95 -5.32
CA PHE A 63 7.39 3.43 -4.79
C PHE A 63 6.64 2.64 -5.86
N GLN A 64 5.86 1.64 -5.44
CA GLN A 64 5.03 0.86 -6.36
C GLN A 64 3.69 1.53 -6.63
N ARG A 65 3.09 2.19 -5.63
CA ARG A 65 1.81 2.87 -5.79
C ARG A 65 1.65 4.02 -4.81
N MET A 66 1.06 5.12 -5.28
CA MET A 66 0.63 6.26 -4.46
C MET A 66 -0.83 6.58 -4.75
N GLY A 67 -1.58 7.01 -3.74
CA GLY A 67 -2.97 7.39 -3.93
C GLY A 67 -3.56 8.11 -2.73
N TRP A 68 -4.67 8.78 -2.97
CA TRP A 68 -5.48 9.36 -1.91
C TRP A 68 -6.51 8.34 -1.41
N THR A 69 -6.74 8.31 -0.10
CA THR A 69 -7.67 7.39 0.55
C THR A 69 -8.35 8.05 1.73
N TYR A 70 -9.56 7.59 2.04
CA TYR A 70 -10.07 7.72 3.40
C TYR A 70 -9.42 6.65 4.28
N LEU A 71 -9.08 7.02 5.51
CA LEU A 71 -8.39 6.17 6.46
C LEU A 71 -9.06 6.26 7.82
N ARG A 72 -9.13 5.14 8.53
CA ARG A 72 -9.56 5.09 9.93
C ARG A 72 -8.63 4.16 10.73
N GLU A 73 -8.08 4.66 11.83
CA GLU A 73 -7.28 3.87 12.76
C GLU A 73 -8.18 3.24 13.83
N GLY A 74 -8.09 1.93 14.01
CA GLY A 74 -8.94 1.19 14.94
C GLY A 74 -10.42 1.15 14.56
N VAL A 75 -11.22 0.52 15.42
CA VAL A 75 -12.68 0.39 15.21
C VAL A 75 -13.41 1.69 15.56
N SER A 76 -12.92 2.40 16.59
CA SER A 76 -13.51 3.64 17.13
C SER A 76 -12.93 4.92 16.54
N GLY A 77 -11.93 4.84 15.66
CA GLY A 77 -11.35 6.01 15.02
C GLY A 77 -12.34 6.73 14.11
N GLN A 78 -12.00 7.96 13.74
CA GLN A 78 -12.73 8.73 12.74
C GLN A 78 -12.14 8.51 11.35
N TRP A 79 -12.98 8.63 10.33
CA TRP A 79 -12.52 8.61 8.95
C TRP A 79 -11.90 9.96 8.59
N CYS A 80 -10.64 9.93 8.15
CA CYS A 80 -9.89 11.10 7.74
C CYS A 80 -9.38 10.92 6.31
N GLY A 81 -9.14 12.04 5.60
CA GLY A 81 -8.42 12.02 4.33
C GLY A 81 -6.93 11.76 4.57
N ALA A 82 -6.31 10.95 3.72
CA ALA A 82 -4.89 10.62 3.82
C ALA A 82 -4.28 10.38 2.44
N TRP A 83 -2.98 10.68 2.33
CA TRP A 83 -2.15 10.15 1.25
C TRP A 83 -1.54 8.82 1.67
N LEU A 84 -1.47 7.89 0.73
CA LEU A 84 -1.00 6.52 0.92
C LEU A 84 0.07 6.20 -0.13
N ILE A 85 1.23 5.72 0.32
CA ILE A 85 2.31 5.22 -0.54
C ILE A 85 2.67 3.80 -0.14
N LEU A 86 2.69 2.89 -1.10
CA LEU A 86 3.34 1.59 -0.96
C LEU A 86 4.74 1.68 -1.55
N ALA A 87 5.75 1.53 -0.69
CA ALA A 87 7.15 1.45 -1.06
C ALA A 87 7.76 0.18 -0.47
N ASN A 88 8.35 -0.66 -1.32
CA ASN A 88 8.83 -2.00 -0.96
C ASN A 88 7.73 -2.84 -0.28
N ARG A 89 7.91 -3.18 1.00
CA ARG A 89 6.95 -3.92 1.82
C ARG A 89 6.41 -3.07 2.96
N THR A 90 6.43 -1.75 2.79
CA THR A 90 5.98 -0.79 3.79
C THR A 90 4.87 0.07 3.20
N LEU A 91 3.76 0.15 3.92
CA LEU A 91 2.68 1.08 3.61
C LEU A 91 2.89 2.35 4.44
N HIS A 92 3.16 3.45 3.77
CA HIS A 92 3.32 4.77 4.38
C HIS A 92 2.04 5.56 4.19
N TYR A 93 1.58 6.23 5.24
CA TYR A 93 0.43 7.12 5.13
C TYR A 93 0.62 8.39 5.93
N ILE A 94 -0.08 9.43 5.51
CA ILE A 94 -0.13 10.69 6.23
C ILE A 94 -1.55 11.23 6.24
N ILE A 95 -2.04 11.49 7.44
CA ILE A 95 -3.25 12.26 7.71
C ILE A 95 -2.79 13.72 7.87
N ASP A 96 -3.55 14.67 7.34
CA ASP A 96 -3.18 16.09 7.42
C ASP A 96 -2.84 16.50 8.86
N SER A 97 -1.81 17.36 9.00
CA SER A 97 -1.21 17.80 10.27
C SER A 97 -0.40 16.77 11.08
N LEU A 98 -0.38 15.49 10.71
CA LEU A 98 0.39 14.46 11.44
C LEU A 98 1.73 14.10 10.79
N SER A 99 2.59 13.39 11.54
CA SER A 99 3.82 12.79 11.01
C SER A 99 3.51 11.58 10.14
N VAL A 100 4.42 11.26 9.21
CA VAL A 100 4.29 10.09 8.34
C VAL A 100 4.27 8.81 9.19
N GLN A 101 3.19 8.06 9.08
CA GLN A 101 3.02 6.75 9.70
C GLN A 101 3.49 5.66 8.75
N LYS A 102 3.89 4.51 9.31
CA LYS A 102 4.40 3.36 8.55
C LYS A 102 3.83 2.04 9.07
N ILE A 103 3.44 1.16 8.16
CA ILE A 103 3.04 -0.22 8.43
C ILE A 103 4.01 -1.13 7.69
N ASP A 104 4.86 -1.85 8.44
CA ASP A 104 5.69 -2.92 7.87
C ASP A 104 4.80 -4.13 7.58
N LEU A 105 4.54 -4.39 6.30
CA LEU A 105 3.61 -5.42 5.86
C LEU A 105 4.13 -6.83 6.15
N ARG A 106 5.42 -7.00 6.50
CA ARG A 106 5.96 -8.27 7.03
C ARG A 106 5.38 -8.63 8.40
N LYS A 107 4.75 -7.67 9.09
CA LYS A 107 4.13 -7.84 10.41
C LYS A 107 2.61 -7.84 10.34
N ALA A 108 2.03 -7.81 9.14
CA ALA A 108 0.59 -7.86 8.95
C ALA A 108 0.08 -9.25 9.33
N ARG A 109 -0.88 -9.32 10.26
CA ARG A 109 -1.59 -10.55 10.62
C ARG A 109 -2.66 -10.88 9.59
N CYS A 110 -3.35 -9.85 9.12
CA CYS A 110 -4.48 -9.99 8.22
C CYS A 110 -4.59 -8.78 7.29
N ILE A 111 -4.75 -9.02 6.00
CA ILE A 111 -5.07 -8.00 5.01
C ILE A 111 -6.32 -8.47 4.28
N VAL A 112 -7.47 -7.83 4.49
CA VAL A 112 -8.76 -8.31 3.96
C VAL A 112 -9.64 -7.19 3.46
N LEU A 113 -10.56 -7.55 2.55
CA LEU A 113 -11.71 -6.72 2.23
C LEU A 113 -12.81 -7.04 3.23
N GLN A 114 -13.28 -6.02 3.93
CA GLN A 114 -14.46 -6.11 4.78
C GLN A 114 -15.65 -5.48 4.07
N ALA A 115 -16.80 -6.15 4.12
CA ALA A 115 -18.04 -5.60 3.59
C ALA A 115 -18.33 -4.22 4.18
N HIS A 116 -18.95 -3.36 3.37
CA HIS A 116 -19.42 -2.07 3.84
C HIS A 116 -20.39 -2.27 5.01
N ARG A 117 -20.12 -1.62 6.14
CA ARG A 117 -21.07 -1.49 7.22
C ARG A 117 -21.60 -0.07 7.18
N GLU A 118 -22.89 0.08 6.89
CA GLU A 118 -23.54 1.39 6.96
C GLU A 118 -23.55 1.85 8.42
N GLY A 119 -23.12 3.09 8.63
CA GLY A 119 -23.01 3.71 9.93
C GLY A 119 -22.65 5.19 9.77
N ASP A 120 -22.90 5.96 10.83
CA ASP A 120 -22.56 7.37 10.89
C ASP A 120 -21.04 7.56 10.68
N GLY A 121 -20.67 8.57 9.89
CA GLY A 121 -19.27 8.88 9.57
C GLY A 121 -18.60 8.05 8.47
N SER A 122 -19.30 7.15 7.76
CA SER A 122 -18.68 6.43 6.62
C SER A 122 -18.28 7.38 5.48
N PRO A 123 -17.14 7.13 4.79
CA PRO A 123 -16.70 8.03 3.73
C PRO A 123 -17.66 8.07 2.54
N LYS A 124 -17.96 9.28 2.06
CA LYS A 124 -18.72 9.49 0.82
C LYS A 124 -17.82 9.22 -0.39
N THR A 125 -17.92 8.01 -0.93
CA THR A 125 -17.20 7.58 -2.15
C THR A 125 -18.14 7.52 -3.36
N MET A 126 -17.60 7.31 -4.55
CA MET A 126 -18.39 7.26 -5.79
C MET A 126 -19.41 6.12 -5.83
N ASP A 127 -19.05 4.97 -5.27
CA ASP A 127 -19.90 3.78 -5.17
C ASP A 127 -19.82 3.18 -3.76
N LYS A 128 -20.80 2.35 -3.40
CA LYS A 128 -20.72 1.51 -2.20
C LYS A 128 -19.78 0.34 -2.47
N GLY A 129 -19.00 -0.07 -1.48
CA GLY A 129 -18.08 -1.19 -1.62
C GLY A 129 -17.30 -1.49 -0.34
N PRO A 130 -16.37 -2.45 -0.38
CA PRO A 130 -15.66 -2.90 0.82
C PRO A 130 -14.63 -1.88 1.31
N ASN A 131 -14.25 -2.02 2.59
CA ASN A 131 -13.06 -1.37 3.14
C ASN A 131 -11.89 -2.35 3.08
N MET A 132 -10.69 -1.87 2.80
CA MET A 132 -9.47 -2.64 3.00
C MET A 132 -9.04 -2.53 4.47
N LEU A 133 -8.93 -3.65 5.17
CA LEU A 133 -8.37 -3.76 6.51
C LEU A 133 -6.92 -4.25 6.40
N VAL A 134 -6.01 -3.54 7.07
CA VAL A 134 -4.66 -4.02 7.38
C VAL A 134 -4.55 -4.13 8.89
N ASP A 135 -4.47 -5.35 9.41
CA ASP A 135 -4.38 -5.63 10.83
C ASP A 135 -2.96 -6.07 11.21
N CYS A 136 -2.39 -5.37 12.19
CA CYS A 136 -1.10 -5.66 12.81
C CYS A 136 -1.29 -5.81 14.32
N GLN A 137 -0.31 -6.41 15.00
CA GLN A 137 -0.37 -6.51 16.47
C GLN A 137 -0.39 -5.13 17.16
N SER A 138 0.17 -4.10 16.52
CA SER A 138 0.17 -2.72 17.02
C SER A 138 -1.16 -1.98 16.80
N GLY A 139 -2.11 -2.56 16.06
CA GLY A 139 -3.37 -1.92 15.73
C GLY A 139 -3.83 -2.28 14.31
N SER A 140 -5.07 -1.91 14.02
CA SER A 140 -5.70 -2.16 12.72
C SER A 140 -6.00 -0.85 12.02
N VAL A 141 -5.75 -0.77 10.72
CA VAL A 141 -6.03 0.42 9.90
C VAL A 141 -6.97 0.04 8.77
N TYR A 142 -8.01 0.84 8.60
CA TYR A 142 -9.02 0.69 7.55
C TYR A 142 -8.77 1.74 6.49
N PHE A 143 -8.86 1.33 5.23
CA PHE A 143 -8.68 2.18 4.06
C PHE A 143 -9.86 2.06 3.13
N ARG A 144 -10.26 3.19 2.56
CA ARG A 144 -11.38 3.29 1.63
C ARG A 144 -11.03 4.27 0.53
N MET A 145 -10.89 3.75 -0.69
CA MET A 145 -10.55 4.56 -1.86
C MET A 145 -11.82 5.10 -2.52
N TRP A 146 -11.65 6.01 -3.47
CA TRP A 146 -12.78 6.69 -4.14
C TRP A 146 -13.76 5.74 -4.84
N THR A 147 -13.29 4.57 -5.28
CA THR A 147 -14.12 3.54 -5.92
C THR A 147 -13.91 2.16 -5.28
N SER A 148 -14.92 1.30 -5.36
CA SER A 148 -14.80 -0.09 -4.93
C SER A 148 -13.73 -0.84 -5.70
N ARG A 149 -13.57 -0.55 -7.00
CA ARG A 149 -12.54 -1.17 -7.84
C ARG A 149 -11.14 -0.82 -7.32
N GLU A 150 -10.89 0.47 -7.07
CA GLU A 150 -9.60 0.93 -6.53
C GLU A 150 -9.30 0.31 -5.17
N THR A 151 -10.32 0.19 -4.30
CA THR A 151 -10.13 -0.45 -2.99
C THR A 151 -9.73 -1.93 -3.10
N LYS A 152 -10.35 -2.66 -4.04
CA LYS A 152 -10.00 -4.06 -4.32
C LYS A 152 -8.59 -4.20 -4.88
N VAL A 153 -8.20 -3.32 -5.82
CA VAL A 153 -6.87 -3.32 -6.43
C VAL A 153 -5.80 -2.99 -5.39
N TRP A 154 -6.01 -1.97 -4.55
CA TRP A 154 -5.10 -1.66 -3.43
C TRP A 154 -4.95 -2.84 -2.48
N CYS A 155 -6.05 -3.50 -2.09
CA CYS A 155 -6.00 -4.68 -1.23
C CYS A 155 -5.17 -5.82 -1.86
N HIS A 156 -5.35 -6.06 -3.16
CA HIS A 156 -4.57 -7.05 -3.89
C HIS A 156 -3.07 -6.73 -3.91
N ILE A 157 -2.70 -5.49 -4.27
CA ILE A 157 -1.30 -5.07 -4.36
C ILE A 157 -0.62 -5.08 -2.98
N VAL A 158 -1.32 -4.61 -1.93
CA VAL A 158 -0.81 -4.64 -0.55
C VAL A 158 -0.61 -6.07 -0.07
N ARG A 159 -1.53 -7.00 -0.40
CA ARG A 159 -1.35 -8.44 -0.12
C ARG A 159 -0.13 -9.02 -0.85
N LEU A 160 0.06 -8.70 -2.12
CA LEU A 160 1.21 -9.16 -2.88
C LEU A 160 2.52 -8.67 -2.25
N ALA A 161 2.61 -7.37 -1.93
CA ALA A 161 3.79 -6.82 -1.25
C ALA A 161 4.01 -7.44 0.14
N ALA A 162 2.92 -7.67 0.89
CA ALA A 162 2.99 -8.33 2.18
C ALA A 162 3.53 -9.75 2.08
N HIS A 163 3.27 -10.50 1.01
CA HIS A 163 3.70 -11.90 0.84
C HIS A 163 4.87 -12.10 -0.11
N ASN A 164 5.53 -11.02 -0.56
CA ASN A 164 6.72 -11.09 -1.40
C ASN A 164 7.96 -11.50 -0.58
N ASN A 165 7.93 -12.72 -0.05
CA ASN A 165 9.02 -13.33 0.70
C ASN A 165 10.06 -13.87 -0.28
N GLY A 166 11.32 -13.45 -0.12
CA GLY A 166 12.44 -14.02 -0.85
C GLY A 166 13.03 -15.23 -0.13
N LEU A 167 14.27 -15.59 -0.48
CA LEU A 167 14.96 -16.74 0.12
C LEU A 167 15.71 -16.37 1.42
N ARG A 168 16.04 -15.09 1.61
CA ARG A 168 16.81 -14.65 2.78
C ARG A 168 15.91 -14.49 4.01
N LEU A 169 16.48 -14.69 5.20
CA LEU A 169 15.76 -14.53 6.49
C LEU A 169 15.18 -13.11 6.66
N GLU A 170 15.94 -12.08 6.27
CA GLU A 170 15.50 -10.68 6.31
C GLU A 170 14.27 -10.38 5.44
N GLN A 171 14.01 -11.25 4.46
CA GLN A 171 12.90 -11.17 3.52
C GLN A 171 11.69 -11.99 3.97
N GLN A 172 11.75 -12.70 5.10
CA GLN A 172 10.61 -13.46 5.61
C GLN A 172 9.59 -12.58 6.33
N GLN A 173 8.42 -13.16 6.64
CA GLN A 173 7.47 -12.57 7.58
C GLN A 173 8.14 -12.37 8.94
N LEU A 174 7.79 -11.28 9.61
CA LEU A 174 8.33 -10.88 10.89
C LEU A 174 7.28 -10.94 11.98
N THR A 175 7.71 -11.30 13.17
CA THR A 175 6.95 -11.10 14.40
C THR A 175 6.93 -9.61 14.78
N LYS A 176 6.16 -9.25 15.82
CA LYS A 176 6.21 -7.89 16.39
C LYS A 176 7.62 -7.45 16.78
N ASN A 177 8.45 -8.41 17.22
CA ASN A 177 9.79 -8.20 17.74
C ASN A 177 10.86 -8.16 16.64
N ASN A 178 10.48 -8.08 15.36
CA ASN A 178 11.39 -8.12 14.20
C ASN A 178 12.17 -9.44 14.06
N ILE A 179 11.63 -10.54 14.59
CA ILE A 179 12.21 -11.87 14.43
C ILE A 179 11.52 -12.54 13.23
N PRO A 180 12.25 -13.15 12.28
CA PRO A 180 11.64 -13.95 11.23
C PRO A 180 10.75 -15.06 11.83
N VAL A 181 9.49 -15.12 11.42
CA VAL A 181 8.51 -16.09 11.95
C VAL A 181 9.01 -17.53 11.80
N ILE A 182 9.75 -17.82 10.73
CA ILE A 182 10.37 -19.13 10.52
C ILE A 182 11.35 -19.50 11.65
N VAL A 183 12.13 -18.54 12.16
CA VAL A 183 13.09 -18.77 13.26
C VAL A 183 12.35 -19.09 14.55
N GLU A 184 11.32 -18.29 14.89
CA GLU A 184 10.50 -18.54 16.08
C GLU A 184 9.81 -19.91 16.02
N LYS A 185 9.28 -20.30 14.86
CA LYS A 185 8.67 -21.62 14.67
C LYS A 185 9.68 -22.77 14.82
N CYS A 186 10.89 -22.63 14.29
CA CYS A 186 11.93 -23.64 14.45
C CYS A 186 12.37 -23.79 15.91
N ILE A 187 12.57 -22.68 16.62
CA ILE A 187 12.93 -22.71 18.06
C ILE A 187 11.82 -23.39 18.87
N ASN A 188 10.56 -23.01 18.62
CA ASN A 188 9.41 -23.62 19.30
C ASN A 188 9.30 -25.12 19.02
N PHE A 189 9.59 -25.56 17.79
CA PHE A 189 9.61 -26.98 17.45
C PHE A 189 10.66 -27.75 18.26
N ILE A 190 11.89 -27.21 18.34
CA ILE A 190 12.96 -27.83 19.13
C ILE A 190 12.57 -27.87 20.61
N TYR A 191 12.03 -26.80 21.16
CA TYR A 191 11.62 -26.76 22.57
C TYR A 191 10.53 -27.79 22.91
N VAL A 192 9.62 -28.09 21.98
CA VAL A 192 8.50 -29.01 22.20
C VAL A 192 8.90 -30.48 21.99
N TYR A 193 9.82 -30.76 21.06
CA TYR A 193 10.10 -32.13 20.61
C TYR A 193 11.56 -32.59 20.73
N GLY A 194 12.50 -31.69 21.03
CA GLY A 194 13.92 -31.98 21.21
C GLY A 194 14.25 -32.26 22.67
#